data_AF-A0A940TSS4-F1
#
_entry.id   AF-A0A940TSS4-F1
#
_cell.length_a   1.000
_cell.length_b   1.000
_cell.length_c   1.000
_cell.angle_alpha   90.00
_cell.angle_beta   90.00
_cell.angle_gamma   90.00
#
_symmetry.space_group_name_H-M   'P 1'
#
loop_
_entity.id
_entity.type
_entity.pdbx_description
1 polymer ?
#
loop_
_entity_poly.entity_id
_entity_poly.type
_entity_poly.pdbx_seq_one_letter_code
_entity_poly.pdbx_strand_id
1 'polypeptide(L)'
;GRRQFLWSMYQRGWPILSHLARVYRQTLVRNTRIVTVVGSYGKSTTMRATACALKINAHRLSLRNSKSFVARAVFRIRPYHRHAVIEVGIDGPGQMAHYAHLVRPDLTVVTSIGSEHNRSLHSLESTRAEKSEMIRVLSHTGVAVLNGDDTNVLWMKPHTRAKVVTFGLSEANDIRASDITLDWPKGTRFNLHAYGETRHVTIRLIGPPMVYPILAAIATGLAEGYSLDQILPALAKLSPTPGRLEPVRLPNGAYILRDDQNLLESNGRFIGKSGSGSEEWLLGQFLLLGNFEPMQQVQNRVDFRRLLSSIRREVYLKQWKSFGRISTLKMLS
;
A
#
# COMPACT_ATOMS: atom_id res chain seq x y z
N GLY A 1 -18.07 6.71 -23.65
CA GLY A 1 -17.47 7.14 -24.93
C GLY A 1 -15.98 6.84 -25.01
N ARG A 2 -15.13 7.85 -25.22
CA ARG A 2 -13.68 7.67 -25.50
C ARG A 2 -12.87 6.95 -24.40
N ARG A 3 -13.12 7.25 -23.11
CA ARG A 3 -12.42 6.57 -22.01
C ARG A 3 -12.74 5.08 -21.89
N GLN A 4 -14.00 4.69 -22.11
CA GLN A 4 -14.42 3.28 -22.13
C GLN A 4 -13.87 2.54 -23.36
N PHE A 5 -13.86 3.19 -24.51
CA PHE A 5 -13.27 2.63 -25.74
C PHE A 5 -11.77 2.38 -25.57
N LEU A 6 -11.02 3.39 -25.10
CA LEU A 6 -9.60 3.24 -24.78
C LEU A 6 -9.38 2.12 -23.76
N TRP A 7 -10.18 2.09 -22.69
CA TRP A 7 -10.09 1.02 -21.68
C TRP A 7 -10.34 -0.37 -22.28
N SER A 8 -11.33 -0.53 -23.16
CA SER A 8 -11.60 -1.80 -23.85
C SER A 8 -10.45 -2.21 -24.77
N MET A 9 -9.88 -1.27 -25.53
CA MET A 9 -8.70 -1.53 -26.36
C MET A 9 -7.49 -1.95 -25.51
N TYR A 10 -7.26 -1.28 -24.38
CA TYR A 10 -6.17 -1.63 -23.46
C TYR A 10 -6.31 -3.04 -22.88
N GLN A 11 -7.54 -3.48 -22.57
CA GLN A 11 -7.78 -4.84 -22.08
C GLN A 11 -7.61 -5.89 -23.19
N ARG A 12 -8.12 -5.62 -24.40
CA ARG A 12 -7.96 -6.56 -25.54
C ARG A 12 -6.52 -6.65 -26.03
N GLY A 13 -5.78 -5.53 -25.98
CA GLY A 13 -4.37 -5.47 -26.35
C GLY A 13 -3.42 -6.00 -25.27
N TRP A 14 -3.93 -6.42 -24.11
CA TRP A 14 -3.11 -6.88 -22.98
C TRP A 14 -2.08 -7.96 -23.37
N PRO A 15 -2.42 -9.03 -24.12
CA PRO A 15 -1.44 -10.06 -24.48
C PRO A 15 -0.28 -9.54 -25.35
N ILE A 16 -0.55 -8.57 -26.21
CA ILE A 16 0.47 -7.97 -27.07
C ILE A 16 1.34 -7.01 -26.24
N LEU A 17 0.70 -6.17 -25.42
CA LEU A 17 1.40 -5.23 -24.54
C LEU A 17 2.29 -5.94 -23.52
N SER A 18 1.85 -7.09 -23.00
CA SER A 18 2.64 -7.88 -22.04
C SER A 18 3.90 -8.45 -22.70
N HIS A 19 3.79 -8.96 -23.93
CA HIS A 19 4.93 -9.44 -24.69
C HIS A 19 5.93 -8.31 -25.00
N LEU A 20 5.44 -7.17 -25.49
CA LEU A 20 6.28 -6.01 -25.77
C LEU A 20 6.95 -5.45 -24.51
N ALA A 21 6.24 -5.42 -23.37
CA ALA A 21 6.82 -4.98 -22.10
C ALA A 21 7.91 -5.94 -21.62
N ARG A 22 7.73 -7.25 -21.81
CA ARG A 22 8.76 -8.26 -21.51
C ARG A 22 10.00 -8.05 -22.39
N VAL A 23 9.84 -7.85 -23.69
CA VAL A 23 10.97 -7.57 -24.60
C VAL A 23 11.66 -6.27 -24.20
N TYR A 24 10.90 -5.22 -23.90
CA TYR A 24 11.42 -3.94 -23.41
C TYR A 24 12.23 -4.10 -22.11
N ARG A 25 11.72 -4.87 -21.14
CA ARG A 25 12.42 -5.22 -19.90
C ARG A 25 13.74 -5.94 -20.16
N GLN A 26 13.76 -6.88 -21.10
CA GLN A 26 14.93 -7.70 -21.40
C GLN A 26 15.99 -6.99 -22.25
N THR A 27 15.62 -5.88 -22.90
CA THR A 27 16.50 -5.16 -23.83
C THR A 27 16.85 -3.78 -23.29
N LEU A 28 15.95 -2.81 -23.43
CA LEU A 28 16.21 -1.39 -23.21
C LEU A 28 16.40 -1.01 -21.73
N VAL A 29 15.74 -1.73 -20.81
CA VAL A 29 15.85 -1.46 -19.36
C VAL A 29 16.39 -2.64 -18.58
N ARG A 30 17.24 -3.48 -19.22
CA ARG A 30 17.85 -4.66 -18.61
C ARG A 30 18.75 -4.35 -17.41
N ASN A 31 19.34 -3.14 -17.39
CA ASN A 31 20.24 -2.68 -16.34
C ASN A 31 19.53 -1.95 -15.19
N THR A 32 18.24 -1.65 -15.32
CA THR A 32 17.46 -1.03 -14.24
C THR A 32 17.10 -2.10 -13.21
N ARG A 33 17.34 -1.82 -11.93
CA ARG A 33 16.92 -2.70 -10.82
C ARG A 33 15.43 -2.53 -10.57
N ILE A 34 14.63 -3.57 -10.76
CA ILE A 34 13.18 -3.51 -10.54
C ILE A 34 12.83 -4.15 -9.19
N VAL A 35 12.19 -3.34 -8.35
CA VAL A 35 11.56 -3.78 -7.11
C VAL A 35 10.07 -3.98 -7.33
N THR A 36 9.56 -5.17 -7.02
CA THR A 36 8.12 -5.44 -6.99
C THR A 36 7.58 -5.49 -5.57
N VAL A 37 6.38 -4.94 -5.36
CA VAL A 37 5.65 -5.04 -4.08
C VAL A 37 4.36 -5.81 -4.32
N VAL A 38 4.22 -6.94 -3.62
CA VAL A 38 3.06 -7.83 -3.68
C VAL A 38 2.50 -8.08 -2.28
N GLY A 39 1.25 -8.49 -2.21
CA GLY A 39 0.60 -8.87 -0.95
C GLY A 39 -0.90 -8.60 -0.97
N SER A 40 -1.57 -8.83 0.16
CA SER A 40 -2.99 -8.50 0.32
C SER A 40 -3.17 -7.07 0.80
N TYR A 41 -2.49 -6.69 1.87
CA TYR A 41 -2.67 -5.36 2.45
C TYR A 41 -1.35 -4.57 2.45
N GLY A 42 -1.45 -3.24 2.51
CA GLY A 42 -0.27 -2.37 2.65
C GLY A 42 0.61 -2.23 1.39
N LYS A 43 0.23 -2.81 0.26
CA LYS A 43 0.98 -2.76 -1.02
C LYS A 43 1.33 -1.33 -1.45
N SER A 44 0.33 -0.46 -1.60
CA SER A 44 0.53 0.91 -2.08
C SER A 44 1.37 1.78 -1.15
N THR A 45 1.16 1.67 0.16
CA THR A 45 1.98 2.39 1.14
C THR A 45 3.42 1.86 1.12
N THR A 46 3.61 0.55 1.02
CA THR A 46 4.94 -0.08 0.92
C THR A 46 5.66 0.30 -0.36
N MET A 47 4.96 0.34 -1.51
CA MET A 47 5.52 0.81 -2.78
C MET A 47 6.00 2.27 -2.67
N ARG A 48 5.20 3.15 -2.07
CA ARG A 48 5.58 4.57 -1.88
C ARG A 48 6.75 4.73 -0.91
N ALA A 49 6.74 4.00 0.21
CA ALA A 49 7.84 4.00 1.17
C ALA A 49 9.13 3.47 0.53
N THR A 50 9.05 2.36 -0.20
CA THR A 50 10.18 1.76 -0.91
C THR A 50 10.76 2.72 -1.96
N ALA A 51 9.90 3.36 -2.75
CA ALA A 51 10.35 4.38 -3.69
C ALA A 51 11.05 5.55 -2.99
N CYS A 52 10.53 5.98 -1.84
CA CYS A 52 11.15 7.04 -1.05
C CYS A 52 12.54 6.63 -0.52
N ALA A 53 12.68 5.41 0.01
CA ALA A 53 13.96 4.84 0.45
C ALA A 53 14.99 4.76 -0.70
N LEU A 54 14.52 4.45 -1.92
CA LEU A 54 15.34 4.39 -3.14
C LEU A 54 15.48 5.76 -3.85
N LYS A 55 15.08 6.86 -3.20
CA LYS A 55 15.15 8.25 -3.72
C LYS A 55 14.38 8.47 -5.03
N ILE A 56 13.36 7.66 -5.29
CA ILE A 56 12.41 7.81 -6.38
C ILE A 56 11.25 8.70 -5.92
N ASN A 57 10.77 9.58 -6.79
CA ASN A 57 9.60 10.41 -6.49
C ASN A 57 8.31 9.56 -6.40
N ALA A 58 7.89 9.27 -5.16
CA ALA A 58 6.72 8.44 -4.85
C ALA A 58 5.39 8.99 -5.37
N HIS A 59 5.26 10.31 -5.59
CA HIS A 59 4.02 10.93 -6.10
C HIS A 59 3.75 10.62 -7.57
N ARG A 60 4.75 10.15 -8.32
CA ARG A 60 4.61 9.83 -9.75
C ARG A 60 4.19 8.38 -10.02
N LEU A 61 4.10 7.56 -8.97
CA LEU A 61 3.79 6.14 -9.06
C LEU A 61 2.31 5.89 -9.32
N SER A 62 2.03 4.83 -10.07
CA SER A 62 0.67 4.37 -10.35
C SER A 62 0.22 3.46 -9.22
N LEU A 63 -0.92 3.74 -8.60
CA LEU A 63 -1.57 2.83 -7.63
C LEU A 63 -2.37 1.71 -8.33
N ARG A 64 -2.45 1.72 -9.67
CA ARG A 64 -3.06 0.63 -10.43
C ARG A 64 -2.03 -0.47 -10.65
N ASN A 65 -2.35 -1.69 -10.23
CA ASN A 65 -1.40 -2.77 -9.97
C ASN A 65 -1.68 -4.09 -10.74
N SER A 66 -2.70 -4.14 -11.60
CA SER A 66 -3.07 -5.37 -12.35
C SER A 66 -3.15 -5.18 -13.87
N LYS A 67 -3.06 -6.28 -14.61
CA LYS A 67 -3.23 -6.36 -16.09
C LYS A 67 -2.40 -5.29 -16.80
N SER A 68 -3.00 -4.56 -17.75
CA SER A 68 -2.38 -3.50 -18.56
C SER A 68 -1.59 -2.44 -17.78
N PHE A 69 -1.87 -2.26 -16.49
CA PHE A 69 -1.12 -1.32 -15.66
C PHE A 69 0.29 -1.80 -15.32
N VAL A 70 0.52 -3.12 -15.26
CA VAL A 70 1.85 -3.69 -15.03
C VAL A 70 2.75 -3.47 -16.25
N ALA A 71 2.28 -3.80 -17.47
CA ALA A 71 3.04 -3.50 -18.70
C ALA A 71 3.31 -2.00 -18.85
N ARG A 72 2.30 -1.16 -18.55
CA ARG A 72 2.47 0.29 -18.59
C ARG A 72 3.49 0.79 -17.57
N ALA A 73 3.55 0.20 -16.37
CA ALA A 73 4.57 0.55 -15.38
C ALA A 73 5.97 0.24 -15.93
N VAL A 74 6.15 -0.91 -16.58
CA VAL A 74 7.42 -1.29 -17.24
C VAL A 74 7.78 -0.32 -18.37
N PHE A 75 6.84 0.05 -19.25
CA PHE A 75 7.12 1.01 -20.33
C PHE A 75 7.44 2.44 -19.85
N ARG A 76 7.11 2.78 -18.60
CA ARG A 76 7.48 4.08 -18.00
C ARG A 76 8.92 4.08 -17.47
N ILE A 77 9.56 2.93 -17.34
CA ILE A 77 10.97 2.84 -16.97
C ILE A 77 11.80 3.36 -18.13
N ARG A 78 12.81 4.16 -17.84
CA ARG A 78 13.75 4.68 -18.83
C ARG A 78 15.14 4.08 -18.59
N PRO A 79 15.97 3.89 -19.62
CA PRO A 79 17.30 3.27 -19.46
C PRO A 79 18.22 3.96 -18.45
N TYR A 80 18.03 5.27 -18.23
CA TYR A 80 18.78 6.06 -17.25
C TYR A 80 18.27 5.92 -15.81
N HIS A 81 17.15 5.22 -15.56
CA HIS A 81 16.71 4.93 -14.20
C HIS A 81 17.57 3.81 -13.60
N ARG A 82 18.14 4.08 -12.42
CA ARG A 82 18.84 3.05 -11.62
C ARG A 82 17.86 2.05 -11.02
N HIS A 83 16.72 2.53 -10.52
CA HIS A 83 15.71 1.75 -9.82
C HIS A 83 14.30 2.03 -10.38
N ALA A 84 13.42 1.03 -10.31
CA ALA A 84 11.99 1.19 -10.51
C ALA A 84 11.21 0.38 -9.46
N VAL A 85 10.11 0.93 -8.95
CA VAL A 85 9.24 0.24 -7.99
C VAL A 85 7.87 0.02 -8.61
N ILE A 86 7.39 -1.22 -8.62
CA ILE A 86 6.13 -1.61 -9.23
C ILE A 86 5.28 -2.36 -8.21
N GLU A 87 4.11 -1.82 -7.91
CA GLU A 87 3.08 -2.58 -7.19
C GLU A 87 2.41 -3.58 -8.13
N VAL A 88 2.30 -4.85 -7.70
CA VAL A 88 1.65 -5.91 -8.47
C VAL A 88 0.55 -6.57 -7.62
N GLY A 89 -0.66 -6.56 -8.17
CA GLY A 89 -1.85 -7.20 -7.62
C GLY A 89 -2.43 -8.21 -8.63
N ILE A 90 -3.28 -9.10 -8.13
CA ILE A 90 -3.90 -10.18 -8.91
C ILE A 90 -5.40 -10.18 -8.70
N ASP A 91 -6.17 -10.50 -9.74
CA ASP A 91 -7.63 -10.66 -9.64
C ASP A 91 -8.04 -12.15 -9.62
N GLY A 92 -7.13 -13.05 -10.01
CA GLY A 92 -7.42 -14.48 -10.16
C GLY A 92 -6.16 -15.31 -10.47
N PRO A 93 -6.33 -16.64 -10.63
CA PRO A 93 -5.22 -17.58 -10.70
C PRO A 93 -4.39 -17.43 -11.99
N GLY A 94 -3.11 -17.79 -11.90
CA GLY A 94 -2.11 -17.76 -12.99
C GLY A 94 -1.61 -16.35 -13.37
N GLN A 95 -2.17 -15.30 -12.79
CA GLN A 95 -1.80 -13.93 -13.12
C GLN A 95 -0.45 -13.53 -12.54
N MET A 96 -0.12 -13.98 -11.32
CA MET A 96 1.14 -13.59 -10.69
C MET A 96 2.31 -14.16 -11.46
N ALA A 97 2.26 -15.43 -11.85
CA ALA A 97 3.27 -16.06 -12.71
C ALA A 97 3.45 -15.25 -14.00
N HIS A 98 2.36 -14.87 -14.67
CA HIS A 98 2.44 -14.05 -15.88
C HIS A 98 3.11 -12.69 -15.63
N TYR A 99 2.74 -11.98 -14.57
CA TYR A 99 3.36 -10.69 -14.23
C TYR A 99 4.83 -10.85 -13.83
N ALA A 100 5.18 -11.91 -13.11
CA ALA A 100 6.55 -12.22 -12.70
C ALA A 100 7.47 -12.40 -13.92
N HIS A 101 7.02 -13.15 -14.93
CA HIS A 101 7.77 -13.34 -16.18
C HIS A 101 7.87 -12.07 -17.05
N LEU A 102 6.86 -11.19 -16.97
CA LEU A 102 6.88 -9.89 -17.65
C LEU A 102 7.87 -8.93 -16.98
N VAL A 103 7.76 -8.77 -15.66
CA VAL A 103 8.50 -7.76 -14.90
C VAL A 103 9.96 -8.18 -14.66
N ARG A 104 10.21 -9.48 -14.44
CA ARG A 104 11.53 -10.04 -14.08
C ARG A 104 12.19 -9.19 -12.96
N PRO A 105 11.61 -9.21 -11.75
CA PRO A 105 12.10 -8.38 -10.65
C PRO A 105 13.51 -8.80 -10.23
N ASP A 106 14.24 -7.84 -9.67
CA ASP A 106 15.52 -8.04 -9.00
C ASP A 106 15.33 -8.19 -7.49
N LEU A 107 14.28 -7.55 -6.95
CA LEU A 107 13.89 -7.62 -5.55
C LEU A 107 12.37 -7.65 -5.45
N THR A 108 11.83 -8.52 -4.59
CA THR A 108 10.39 -8.60 -4.34
C THR A 108 10.09 -8.43 -2.86
N VAL A 109 9.23 -7.47 -2.53
CA VAL A 109 8.66 -7.28 -1.20
C VAL A 109 7.30 -7.98 -1.14
N VAL A 110 7.10 -8.84 -0.13
CA VAL A 110 5.81 -9.48 0.16
C VAL A 110 5.27 -8.95 1.49
N THR A 111 4.16 -8.20 1.44
CA THR A 111 3.66 -7.45 2.61
C THR A 111 2.81 -8.29 3.57
N SER A 112 1.79 -8.96 3.06
CA SER A 112 0.90 -9.84 3.84
C SER A 112 0.10 -10.76 2.92
N ILE A 113 -0.47 -11.82 3.47
CA ILE A 113 -1.45 -12.67 2.80
C ILE A 113 -2.74 -12.68 3.62
N GLY A 114 -3.82 -12.33 2.94
CA GLY A 114 -5.16 -12.24 3.50
C GLY A 114 -6.22 -12.50 2.44
N SER A 115 -7.48 -12.55 2.89
CA SER A 115 -8.63 -13.12 2.16
C SER A 115 -9.27 -12.24 1.09
N GLU A 116 -8.65 -11.12 0.69
CA GLU A 116 -9.18 -10.15 -0.29
C GLU A 116 -9.68 -10.77 -1.60
N HIS A 117 -9.09 -11.91 -2.01
CA HIS A 117 -9.40 -12.60 -3.26
C HIS A 117 -9.93 -14.02 -3.04
N ASN A 118 -10.38 -14.37 -1.82
CA ASN A 118 -10.87 -15.73 -1.55
C ASN A 118 -12.01 -16.16 -2.50
N ARG A 119 -12.81 -15.23 -3.03
CA ARG A 119 -13.85 -15.58 -4.03
C ARG A 119 -13.26 -16.07 -5.37
N SER A 120 -12.11 -15.56 -5.80
CA SER A 120 -11.50 -15.93 -7.08
C SER A 120 -10.33 -16.91 -6.95
N LEU A 121 -9.66 -16.96 -5.80
CA LEU A 121 -8.55 -17.87 -5.49
C LEU A 121 -8.96 -19.02 -4.56
N HIS A 122 -10.20 -19.05 -4.09
CA HIS A 122 -10.81 -20.09 -3.26
C HIS A 122 -10.27 -20.24 -1.83
N SER A 123 -8.97 -20.08 -1.58
CA SER A 123 -8.39 -20.20 -0.23
C SER A 123 -7.18 -19.30 0.03
N LEU A 124 -6.76 -19.22 1.30
CA LEU A 124 -5.57 -18.49 1.72
C LEU A 124 -4.30 -19.19 1.20
N GLU A 125 -4.28 -20.51 1.19
CA GLU A 125 -3.21 -21.35 0.63
C GLU A 125 -3.01 -21.08 -0.86
N SER A 126 -4.10 -21.05 -1.62
CA SER A 126 -4.08 -20.68 -3.03
C SER A 126 -3.57 -19.24 -3.22
N THR A 127 -3.97 -18.32 -2.34
CA THR A 127 -3.52 -16.92 -2.39
C THR A 127 -2.02 -16.79 -2.12
N ARG A 128 -1.47 -17.48 -1.10
CA ARG A 128 -0.02 -17.50 -0.86
C ARG A 128 0.73 -18.23 -1.97
N ALA A 129 0.20 -19.34 -2.51
CA ALA A 129 0.83 -20.06 -3.60
C ALA A 129 0.92 -19.17 -4.85
N GLU A 130 -0.19 -18.54 -5.26
CA GLU A 130 -0.24 -17.62 -6.39
C GLU A 130 0.73 -16.43 -6.19
N LYS A 131 0.70 -15.76 -5.02
CA LYS A 131 1.61 -14.64 -4.75
C LYS A 131 3.09 -15.07 -4.67
N SER A 132 3.38 -16.32 -4.31
CA SER A 132 4.76 -16.84 -4.26
C SER A 132 5.44 -16.89 -5.63
N GLU A 133 4.68 -16.91 -6.73
CA GLU A 133 5.24 -16.90 -8.09
C GLU A 133 6.14 -15.68 -8.34
N MET A 134 5.86 -14.53 -7.71
CA MET A 134 6.70 -13.33 -7.86
C MET A 134 8.09 -13.48 -7.23
N ILE A 135 8.24 -14.31 -6.20
CA ILE A 135 9.56 -14.57 -5.59
C ILE A 135 10.27 -15.77 -6.21
N ARG A 136 9.53 -16.71 -6.83
CA ARG A 136 10.10 -17.89 -7.50
C ARG A 136 10.95 -17.53 -8.71
N VAL A 137 10.61 -16.45 -9.40
CA VAL A 137 11.35 -15.98 -10.59
C VAL A 137 12.62 -15.19 -10.25
N LEU A 138 12.83 -14.83 -8.97
CA LEU A 138 14.03 -14.11 -8.57
C LEU A 138 15.28 -14.96 -8.84
N SER A 139 16.33 -14.32 -9.35
CA SER A 139 17.62 -14.97 -9.55
C SER A 139 18.34 -15.21 -8.21
N HIS A 140 19.42 -15.98 -8.24
CA HIS A 140 20.28 -16.22 -7.07
C HIS A 140 20.92 -14.93 -6.51
N THR A 141 21.06 -13.89 -7.34
CA THR A 141 21.50 -12.55 -6.92
C THR A 141 20.34 -11.63 -6.53
N GLY A 142 19.10 -12.11 -6.63
CA GLY A 142 17.91 -11.35 -6.26
C GLY A 142 17.69 -11.35 -4.75
N VAL A 143 16.70 -10.57 -4.30
CA VAL A 143 16.34 -10.48 -2.89
C VAL A 143 14.82 -10.61 -2.70
N ALA A 144 14.39 -11.47 -1.78
CA ALA A 144 13.02 -11.53 -1.30
C ALA A 144 12.94 -10.88 0.09
N VAL A 145 12.18 -9.79 0.20
CA VAL A 145 11.91 -9.08 1.45
C VAL A 145 10.53 -9.53 1.95
N LEU A 146 10.51 -10.31 3.02
CA LEU A 146 9.32 -11.03 3.49
C LEU A 146 8.86 -10.51 4.85
N ASN A 147 7.57 -10.25 5.01
CA ASN A 147 6.99 -10.03 6.34
C ASN A 147 7.11 -11.33 7.16
N GLY A 148 7.99 -11.35 8.16
CA GLY A 148 8.22 -12.56 8.95
C GLY A 148 7.22 -12.78 10.07
N ASP A 149 6.36 -11.79 10.37
CA ASP A 149 5.26 -11.96 11.32
C ASP A 149 4.01 -12.58 10.67
N ASP A 150 3.94 -12.59 9.35
CA ASP A 150 2.87 -13.27 8.60
C ASP A 150 3.34 -14.68 8.21
N THR A 151 2.80 -15.70 8.87
CA THR A 151 3.17 -17.11 8.65
C THR A 151 2.96 -17.57 7.20
N ASN A 152 1.99 -17.01 6.48
CA ASN A 152 1.74 -17.34 5.07
C ASN A 152 2.79 -16.72 4.14
N VAL A 153 3.32 -15.55 4.51
CA VAL A 153 4.44 -14.92 3.81
C VAL A 153 5.73 -15.66 4.15
N LEU A 154 5.96 -15.99 5.41
CA LEU A 154 7.16 -16.72 5.85
C LEU A 154 7.23 -18.13 5.25
N TRP A 155 6.09 -18.78 5.01
CA TRP A 155 5.99 -20.03 4.25
C TRP A 155 6.63 -19.94 2.86
N MET A 156 6.71 -18.75 2.26
CA MET A 156 7.33 -18.55 0.95
C MET A 156 8.86 -18.62 0.98
N LYS A 157 9.51 -18.49 2.15
CA LYS A 157 10.97 -18.49 2.31
C LYS A 157 11.69 -19.64 1.56
N PRO A 158 11.30 -20.92 1.69
CA PRO A 158 11.93 -22.03 0.95
C PRO A 158 11.60 -22.06 -0.56
N HIS A 159 10.70 -21.21 -1.05
CA HIS A 159 10.24 -21.20 -2.45
C HIS A 159 10.99 -20.20 -3.34
N THR A 160 12.13 -19.67 -2.88
CA THR A 160 13.01 -18.85 -3.69
C THR A 160 14.47 -19.28 -3.51
N ARG A 161 15.27 -19.06 -4.55
CA ARG A 161 16.74 -19.22 -4.51
C ARG A 161 17.45 -17.90 -4.20
N ALA A 162 16.69 -16.80 -4.13
CA ALA A 162 17.19 -15.48 -3.79
C ALA A 162 17.59 -15.39 -2.32
N LYS A 163 18.38 -14.36 -1.98
CA LYS A 163 18.60 -14.00 -0.58
C LYS A 163 17.27 -13.58 0.04
N VAL A 164 16.96 -14.11 1.23
CA VAL A 164 15.75 -13.72 1.98
C VAL A 164 16.15 -12.75 3.09
N VAL A 165 15.38 -11.67 3.24
CA VAL A 165 15.46 -10.73 4.36
C VAL A 165 14.08 -10.61 4.98
N THR A 166 13.95 -10.81 6.29
CA THR A 166 12.67 -10.71 6.99
C THR A 166 12.48 -9.34 7.66
N PHE A 167 11.25 -8.86 7.68
CA PHE A 167 10.86 -7.67 8.43
C PHE A 167 9.62 -7.91 9.27
N GLY A 168 9.50 -7.21 10.39
CA GLY A 168 8.33 -7.31 11.26
C GLY A 168 8.58 -6.70 12.64
N LEU A 169 7.79 -7.07 13.63
CA LEU A 169 7.90 -6.65 15.01
C LEU A 169 8.54 -7.73 15.90
N SER A 170 8.44 -9.00 15.50
CA SER A 170 9.09 -10.11 16.20
C SER A 170 10.62 -9.98 16.21
N GLU A 171 11.23 -10.44 17.29
CA GLU A 171 12.69 -10.50 17.46
C GLU A 171 13.39 -11.41 16.47
N ALA A 172 12.65 -12.35 15.86
CA ALA A 172 13.16 -13.26 14.84
C ALA A 172 13.37 -12.61 13.46
N ASN A 173 12.97 -11.36 13.27
CA ASN A 173 13.11 -10.65 12.01
C ASN A 173 14.47 -9.95 11.87
N ASP A 174 15.05 -9.96 10.67
CA ASP A 174 16.33 -9.28 10.39
C ASP A 174 16.22 -7.76 10.59
N ILE A 175 15.05 -7.19 10.24
CA ILE A 175 14.72 -5.77 10.37
C ILE A 175 13.45 -5.65 11.21
N ARG A 176 13.52 -5.02 12.38
CA ARG A 176 12.37 -4.95 13.28
C ARG A 176 12.16 -3.61 13.96
N ALA A 177 10.97 -3.42 14.52
CA ALA A 177 10.64 -2.28 15.37
C ALA A 177 10.22 -2.72 16.78
N SER A 178 10.61 -1.94 17.79
CA SER A 178 10.08 -2.00 19.16
C SER A 178 9.62 -0.63 19.63
N ASP A 179 8.95 -0.58 20.79
CA ASP A 179 8.58 0.67 21.48
C ASP A 179 7.77 1.64 20.60
N ILE A 180 6.81 1.08 19.87
CA ILE A 180 5.98 1.83 18.92
C ILE A 180 4.99 2.70 19.69
N THR A 181 5.11 4.01 19.51
CA THR A 181 4.25 5.01 20.15
C THR A 181 3.65 5.95 19.12
N LEU A 182 2.35 6.19 19.21
CA LEU A 182 1.69 7.23 18.43
C LEU A 182 2.00 8.60 19.07
N ASP A 183 2.71 9.45 18.35
CA ASP A 183 3.02 10.84 18.74
C ASP A 183 2.10 11.77 17.94
N TRP A 184 0.81 11.76 18.27
CA TRP A 184 -0.19 12.53 17.55
C TRP A 184 -0.01 14.06 17.79
N PRO A 185 -0.08 14.92 16.75
CA PRO A 185 -0.37 14.64 15.34
C PRO A 185 0.89 14.45 14.45
N LYS A 186 2.09 14.35 15.05
CA LYS A 186 3.37 14.24 14.33
C LYS A 186 3.52 12.91 13.58
N GLY A 187 2.92 11.85 14.09
CA GLY A 187 2.86 10.54 13.47
C GLY A 187 3.23 9.43 14.45
N THR A 188 4.15 8.55 14.09
CA THR A 188 4.51 7.37 14.88
C THR A 188 6.01 7.35 15.14
N ARG A 189 6.41 7.04 16.37
CA ARG A 189 7.79 6.87 16.81
C ARG A 189 8.05 5.41 17.18
N PHE A 190 9.25 4.91 16.91
CA PHE A 190 9.65 3.56 17.27
C PHE A 190 11.17 3.41 17.26
N ASN A 191 11.66 2.34 17.88
CA ASN A 191 13.05 1.92 17.83
C ASN A 191 13.23 0.93 16.69
N LEU A 192 13.98 1.31 15.65
CA LEU A 192 14.39 0.44 14.57
C LEU A 192 15.59 -0.40 15.02
N HIS A 193 15.56 -1.70 14.78
CA HIS A 193 16.70 -2.61 14.92
C HIS A 193 17.01 -3.23 13.56
N ALA A 194 18.23 -3.05 13.07
CA ALA A 194 18.68 -3.56 11.79
C ALA A 194 20.17 -3.89 11.83
N TYR A 195 20.54 -5.14 11.54
CA TYR A 195 21.94 -5.59 11.45
C TYR A 195 22.84 -5.18 12.64
N GLY A 196 22.32 -5.25 13.86
CA GLY A 196 23.05 -4.91 15.10
C GLY A 196 23.06 -3.41 15.43
N GLU A 197 22.44 -2.56 14.61
CA GLU A 197 22.25 -1.15 14.90
C GLU A 197 20.84 -0.87 15.39
N THR A 198 20.72 -0.01 16.40
CA THR A 198 19.44 0.55 16.86
C THR A 198 19.37 2.04 16.51
N ARG A 199 18.24 2.48 15.95
CA ARG A 199 17.98 3.89 15.61
C ARG A 199 16.58 4.29 16.09
N HIS A 200 16.46 5.50 16.64
CA HIS A 200 15.16 6.10 16.92
C HIS A 200 14.59 6.68 15.62
N VAL A 201 13.38 6.25 15.26
CA VAL A 201 12.73 6.65 14.00
C VAL A 201 11.41 7.35 14.31
N THR A 202 11.15 8.44 13.58
CA THR A 202 9.86 9.13 13.57
C THR A 202 9.35 9.20 12.14
N ILE A 203 8.12 8.75 11.91
CA ILE A 203 7.43 8.81 10.63
C ILE A 203 6.13 9.60 10.76
N ARG A 204 5.67 10.21 9.66
CA ARG A 204 4.39 10.95 9.64
C ARG A 204 3.16 10.05 9.46
N LEU A 205 3.38 8.75 9.28
CA LEU A 205 2.30 7.78 9.13
C LEU A 205 1.71 7.42 10.50
N ILE A 206 0.42 7.11 10.52
CA ILE A 206 -0.36 6.99 11.74
C ILE A 206 -0.51 5.51 12.14
N GLY A 207 -0.04 5.18 13.34
CA GLY A 207 -0.30 3.94 14.04
C GLY A 207 0.65 2.78 13.72
N PRO A 208 0.66 1.73 14.56
CA PRO A 208 1.52 0.56 14.40
C PRO A 208 1.43 -0.15 13.03
N PRO A 209 0.26 -0.30 12.38
CA PRO A 209 0.18 -0.94 11.06
C PRO A 209 1.02 -0.24 9.99
N MET A 210 1.27 1.06 10.13
CA MET A 210 2.07 1.84 9.19
C MET A 210 3.58 1.70 9.40
N VAL A 211 4.02 1.00 10.45
CA VAL A 211 5.43 0.66 10.67
C VAL A 211 5.89 -0.44 9.71
N TYR A 212 5.04 -1.42 9.38
CA TYR A 212 5.38 -2.51 8.46
C TYR A 212 5.85 -2.03 7.07
N PRO A 213 5.12 -1.14 6.36
CA PRO A 213 5.59 -0.56 5.10
C PRO A 213 6.96 0.14 5.21
N ILE A 214 7.26 0.74 6.36
CA ILE A 214 8.50 1.46 6.61
C ILE A 214 9.65 0.47 6.81
N LEU A 215 9.44 -0.59 7.59
CA LEU A 215 10.44 -1.66 7.77
C LEU A 215 10.75 -2.36 6.45
N ALA A 216 9.72 -2.65 5.64
CA ALA A 216 9.90 -3.23 4.32
C ALA A 216 10.72 -2.31 3.38
N ALA A 217 10.47 -1.00 3.43
CA ALA A 217 11.22 -0.01 2.66
C ALA A 217 12.68 0.10 3.13
N ILE A 218 12.93 0.03 4.44
CA ILE A 218 14.28 0.02 5.03
C ILE A 218 15.04 -1.23 4.58
N ALA A 219 14.43 -2.41 4.73
CA ALA A 219 15.01 -3.68 4.27
C ALA A 219 15.37 -3.62 2.77
N THR A 220 14.49 -3.04 1.96
CA THR A 220 14.73 -2.85 0.51
C THR A 220 15.87 -1.88 0.24
N GLY A 221 15.90 -0.72 0.92
CA GLY A 221 16.96 0.27 0.74
C GLY A 221 18.34 -0.28 1.10
N LEU A 222 18.43 -1.00 2.22
CA LEU A 222 19.66 -1.66 2.67
C LEU A 222 20.11 -2.74 1.67
N ALA A 223 19.18 -3.56 1.18
CA ALA A 223 19.47 -4.58 0.17
C ALA A 223 19.98 -4.00 -1.17
N GLU A 224 19.59 -2.77 -1.50
CA GLU A 224 20.05 -2.02 -2.68
C GLU A 224 21.27 -1.12 -2.39
N GLY A 225 21.88 -1.25 -1.20
CA GLY A 225 23.14 -0.60 -0.83
C GLY A 225 23.03 0.84 -0.33
N TYR A 226 21.84 1.32 0.04
CA TYR A 226 21.69 2.60 0.71
C TYR A 226 21.92 2.45 2.21
N SER A 227 22.55 3.43 2.85
CA SER A 227 22.74 3.42 4.32
C SER A 227 21.48 3.87 5.05
N LEU A 228 21.37 3.54 6.34
CA LEU A 228 20.27 4.05 7.20
C LEU A 228 20.21 5.59 7.20
N ASP A 229 21.37 6.26 7.20
CA ASP A 229 21.44 7.73 7.17
C ASP A 229 20.93 8.33 5.85
N GLN A 230 20.90 7.55 4.77
CA GLN A 230 20.27 7.97 3.51
C GLN A 230 18.77 7.65 3.49
N ILE A 231 18.35 6.55 4.10
CA ILE A 231 16.97 6.03 4.06
C ILE A 231 16.06 6.77 5.05
N LEU A 232 16.48 6.90 6.31
CA LEU A 232 15.61 7.39 7.39
C LEU A 232 15.15 8.85 7.17
N PRO A 233 16.01 9.79 6.74
CA PRO A 233 15.56 11.17 6.47
C PRO A 233 14.57 11.26 5.30
N ALA A 234 14.65 10.34 4.33
CA ALA A 234 13.70 10.27 3.23
C ALA A 234 12.33 9.78 3.75
N LEU A 235 12.31 8.67 4.50
CA LEU A 235 11.08 8.10 5.05
C LEU A 235 10.38 9.03 6.07
N ALA A 236 11.14 9.80 6.85
CA ALA A 236 10.58 10.81 7.77
C ALA A 236 9.80 11.93 7.05
N LYS A 237 10.06 12.14 5.76
CA LYS A 237 9.36 13.13 4.91
C LYS A 237 8.19 12.52 4.13
N LEU A 238 8.01 11.20 4.16
CA LEU A 238 6.95 10.53 3.43
C LEU A 238 5.57 10.98 3.96
N SER A 239 4.79 11.62 3.09
CA SER A 239 3.41 11.96 3.40
C SER A 239 2.52 10.72 3.39
N PRO A 240 1.48 10.68 4.25
CA PRO A 240 0.45 9.67 4.22
C PRO A 240 -0.05 9.37 2.80
N THR A 241 -0.31 8.10 2.53
CA THR A 241 -0.94 7.70 1.26
C THR A 241 -2.37 8.22 1.28
N PRO A 242 -2.82 8.96 0.25
CA PRO A 242 -4.18 9.49 0.21
C PRO A 242 -5.22 8.39 0.43
N GLY A 243 -6.16 8.62 1.35
CA GLY A 243 -7.20 7.67 1.74
C GLY A 243 -6.72 6.41 2.47
N ARG A 244 -5.51 6.40 3.04
CA ARG A 244 -4.99 5.31 3.90
C ARG A 244 -4.52 5.87 5.24
N LEU A 245 -5.41 5.89 6.22
CA LEU A 245 -5.23 6.59 7.51
C LEU A 245 -4.65 8.02 7.33
N GLU A 246 -5.14 8.73 6.31
CA GLU A 246 -4.68 10.07 5.95
C GLU A 246 -5.28 11.09 6.94
N PRO A 247 -4.47 11.80 7.74
CA PRO A 247 -4.95 12.85 8.60
C PRO A 247 -5.26 14.11 7.77
N VAL A 248 -6.53 14.52 7.79
CA VAL A 248 -7.03 15.75 7.16
C VAL A 248 -7.41 16.71 8.26
N ARG A 249 -6.65 17.81 8.38
CA ARG A 249 -6.94 18.89 9.34
C ARG A 249 -8.13 19.71 8.84
N LEU A 250 -9.10 19.93 9.71
CA LEU A 250 -10.27 20.78 9.48
C LEU A 250 -10.01 22.23 9.91
N PRO A 251 -10.77 23.21 9.39
CA PRO A 251 -10.62 24.62 9.75
C PRO A 251 -10.78 24.92 11.25
N ASN A 252 -11.58 24.12 11.96
CA ASN A 252 -11.77 24.25 13.41
C ASN A 252 -10.64 23.59 14.25
N GLY A 253 -9.58 23.09 13.61
CA GLY A 253 -8.45 22.46 14.28
C GLY A 253 -8.60 20.96 14.56
N ALA A 254 -9.79 20.38 14.38
CA ALA A 254 -9.99 18.94 14.47
C ALA A 254 -9.35 18.20 13.29
N TYR A 255 -9.18 16.89 13.42
CA TYR A 255 -8.70 16.04 12.33
C TYR A 255 -9.70 14.94 11.97
N ILE A 256 -9.78 14.66 10.68
CA ILE A 256 -10.43 13.47 10.13
C ILE A 256 -9.33 12.51 9.67
N LEU A 257 -9.35 11.27 10.15
CA LEU A 257 -8.57 10.20 9.54
C LEU A 257 -9.36 9.58 8.38
N ARG A 258 -8.88 9.77 7.15
CA ARG A 258 -9.46 9.17 5.94
C ARG A 258 -8.84 7.80 5.68
N ASP A 259 -9.67 6.76 5.62
CA ASP A 259 -9.27 5.41 5.21
C ASP A 259 -10.19 4.83 4.12
N ASP A 260 -10.65 5.68 3.20
CA ASP A 260 -11.65 5.38 2.19
C ASP A 260 -11.13 4.58 0.98
N GLN A 261 -9.82 4.34 0.86
CA GLN A 261 -9.31 3.43 -0.18
C GLN A 261 -9.65 1.97 0.07
N ASN A 262 -9.73 1.52 1.33
CA ASN A 262 -10.07 0.14 1.67
C ASN A 262 -11.46 -0.25 1.14
N LEU A 263 -12.40 0.69 1.02
CA LEU A 263 -13.75 0.46 0.48
C LEU A 263 -13.79 0.17 -1.02
N LEU A 264 -12.80 0.64 -1.78
CA LEU A 264 -12.74 0.34 -3.22
C LEU A 264 -12.18 -1.06 -3.48
N GLU A 265 -11.40 -1.60 -2.55
CA GLU A 265 -10.80 -2.94 -2.63
C GLU A 265 -11.63 -4.01 -1.92
N SER A 266 -12.34 -3.64 -0.85
CA SER A 266 -13.24 -4.52 -0.10
C SER A 266 -14.71 -4.12 -0.33
N ASN A 267 -15.44 -4.94 -1.09
CA ASN A 267 -16.88 -4.77 -1.34
C ASN A 267 -17.75 -4.99 -0.07
N GLY A 268 -17.58 -4.18 0.97
CA GLY A 268 -18.57 -4.00 2.05
C GLY A 268 -18.12 -4.34 3.48
N ARG A 269 -18.41 -3.36 4.36
CA ARG A 269 -18.74 -3.41 5.80
C ARG A 269 -17.73 -4.04 6.77
N PHE A 270 -17.23 -3.20 7.68
CA PHE A 270 -16.69 -3.62 8.97
C PHE A 270 -17.42 -2.91 10.11
N ILE A 271 -17.71 -3.66 11.19
CA ILE A 271 -18.35 -3.22 12.44
C ILE A 271 -17.28 -3.31 13.54
N GLY A 272 -17.10 -2.26 14.33
CA GLY A 272 -16.16 -2.23 15.45
C GLY A 272 -16.80 -1.63 16.71
N LYS A 273 -16.54 -2.27 17.85
CA LYS A 273 -17.07 -1.97 19.20
C LYS A 273 -15.96 -1.25 19.99
N SER A 274 -16.27 -0.13 20.66
CA SER A 274 -15.31 0.69 21.43
C SER A 274 -15.26 0.27 22.91
N GLY A 275 -14.06 0.33 23.48
CA GLY A 275 -13.78 0.21 24.91
C GLY A 275 -12.99 1.42 25.41
N SER A 276 -13.52 2.05 26.46
CA SER A 276 -12.95 3.06 27.37
C SER A 276 -12.54 4.44 26.83
N GLY A 277 -13.34 5.46 27.22
CA GLY A 277 -12.83 6.66 27.92
C GLY A 277 -12.64 7.96 27.13
N SER A 278 -12.60 7.92 25.80
CA SER A 278 -12.70 9.11 24.95
C SER A 278 -13.84 8.90 23.96
N GLU A 279 -14.65 9.92 23.66
CA GLU A 279 -15.81 9.77 22.77
C GLU A 279 -15.35 9.55 21.31
N GLU A 280 -15.05 8.31 20.99
CA GLU A 280 -14.75 7.82 19.64
C GLU A 280 -16.06 7.55 18.88
N TRP A 281 -16.44 8.47 18.00
CA TRP A 281 -17.59 8.27 17.12
C TRP A 281 -17.16 7.55 15.83
N LEU A 282 -17.33 6.22 15.81
CA LEU A 282 -17.12 5.35 14.63
C LEU A 282 -18.31 5.48 13.66
N LEU A 283 -18.39 6.62 12.96
CA LEU A 283 -19.32 6.82 11.85
C LEU A 283 -18.66 6.34 10.56
N GLY A 284 -18.88 5.06 10.22
CA GLY A 284 -18.55 4.48 8.92
C GLY A 284 -17.22 4.96 8.34
N GLN A 285 -16.11 4.65 9.02
CA GLN A 285 -14.71 4.85 8.59
C GLN A 285 -14.15 6.29 8.55
N PHE A 286 -14.62 7.16 9.44
CA PHE A 286 -13.89 8.36 9.81
C PHE A 286 -13.64 8.32 11.31
N LEU A 287 -12.37 8.35 11.74
CA LEU A 287 -12.02 8.63 13.12
C LEU A 287 -11.80 10.14 13.24
N LEU A 288 -12.63 10.79 14.05
CA LEU A 288 -12.46 12.18 14.45
C LEU A 288 -11.57 12.21 15.69
N LEU A 289 -10.47 12.96 15.63
CA LEU A 289 -9.58 13.19 16.77
C LEU A 289 -9.53 14.70 17.07
N GLY A 290 -9.86 15.10 18.29
CA GLY A 290 -9.83 16.49 18.75
C GLY A 290 -10.23 16.67 20.22
N ASN A 291 -9.80 17.78 20.83
CA ASN A 291 -10.34 18.25 22.11
C ASN A 291 -11.70 18.90 21.82
N PHE A 292 -12.78 18.18 22.12
CA PHE A 292 -14.11 18.77 22.13
C PHE A 292 -14.37 19.26 23.56
N GLU A 293 -14.73 20.54 23.72
CA GLU A 293 -15.40 20.94 24.97
C GLU A 293 -16.69 20.14 25.12
N PRO A 294 -17.11 19.81 26.36
CA PRO A 294 -18.37 19.14 26.61
C PRO A 294 -19.52 20.11 26.31
N MET A 295 -19.83 20.30 25.03
CA MET A 295 -21.15 20.80 24.66
C MET A 295 -22.14 19.72 25.06
N GLN A 296 -23.01 20.09 25.99
CA GLN A 296 -24.12 19.31 26.53
C GLN A 296 -24.66 18.30 25.52
N GLN A 297 -24.97 17.09 26.00
CA GLN A 297 -25.78 16.09 25.30
C GLN A 297 -27.03 16.75 24.68
N VAL A 298 -26.92 17.21 23.43
CA VAL A 298 -28.07 17.62 22.65
C VAL A 298 -28.52 16.38 21.93
N GLN A 299 -29.61 15.82 22.44
CA GLN A 299 -30.32 14.62 22.01
C GLN A 299 -30.94 14.74 20.61
N ASN A 300 -30.39 15.55 19.71
CA ASN A 300 -30.89 15.73 18.36
C ASN A 300 -29.75 15.81 17.35
N ARG A 301 -29.67 14.74 16.53
CA ARG A 301 -29.15 14.68 15.16
C ARG A 301 -28.28 15.89 14.78
N VAL A 302 -26.95 15.74 14.90
CA VAL A 302 -26.03 16.52 14.07
C VAL A 302 -26.51 16.39 12.63
N ASP A 303 -26.92 17.51 12.03
CA ASP A 303 -27.41 17.54 10.66
C ASP A 303 -26.23 17.24 9.72
N PHE A 304 -26.00 15.95 9.52
CA PHE A 304 -24.87 15.37 8.80
C PHE A 304 -24.77 15.92 7.37
N ARG A 305 -25.89 16.43 6.82
CA ARG A 305 -25.92 17.14 5.53
C ARG A 305 -25.18 18.48 5.58
N ARG A 306 -25.17 19.18 6.71
CA ARG A 306 -24.42 20.43 6.90
C ARG A 306 -22.91 20.17 6.98
N LEU A 307 -22.49 19.13 7.71
CA LEU A 307 -21.07 18.73 7.78
C LEU A 307 -20.56 18.17 6.44
N LEU A 308 -21.34 17.32 5.78
CA LEU A 308 -20.99 16.83 4.44
C LEU A 308 -21.07 17.93 3.37
N SER A 309 -21.90 18.96 3.54
CA SER A 309 -21.97 20.09 2.59
C SER A 309 -20.81 21.07 2.75
N SER A 310 -20.25 21.24 3.95
CA SER A 310 -18.98 21.96 4.14
C SER A 310 -17.80 21.17 3.56
N ILE A 311 -17.73 19.86 3.82
CA ILE A 311 -16.71 18.96 3.23
C ILE A 311 -16.86 18.88 1.69
N ARG A 312 -18.09 18.87 1.15
CA ARG A 312 -18.35 18.92 -0.31
C ARG A 312 -17.87 20.21 -0.96
N ARG A 313 -17.86 21.34 -0.23
CA ARG A 313 -17.34 22.61 -0.77
C ARG A 313 -15.82 22.63 -0.85
N GLU A 314 -15.11 21.90 0.03
CA GLU A 314 -13.65 21.95 0.09
C GLU A 314 -12.94 20.79 -0.62
N VAL A 315 -13.53 19.58 -0.72
CA VAL A 315 -12.76 18.38 -1.11
C VAL A 315 -12.77 18.02 -2.60
N TYR A 316 -13.73 18.41 -3.47
CA TYR A 316 -13.59 18.13 -4.92
C TYR A 316 -14.50 18.95 -5.85
N LEU A 317 -13.92 19.92 -6.58
CA LEU A 317 -14.47 20.41 -7.86
C LEU A 317 -13.85 19.73 -9.10
N LYS A 318 -13.02 18.69 -8.95
CA LYS A 318 -12.36 18.00 -10.10
C LYS A 318 -12.63 16.51 -10.32
N GLN A 319 -13.26 15.76 -9.39
CA GLN A 319 -13.51 14.31 -9.59
C GLN A 319 -14.98 13.86 -9.60
N TRP A 320 -15.94 14.76 -9.37
CA TRP A 320 -17.36 14.39 -9.23
C TRP A 320 -18.20 14.45 -10.52
N LYS A 321 -17.57 14.52 -11.71
CA LYS A 321 -18.30 14.55 -13.01
C LYS A 321 -18.43 13.18 -13.71
N SER A 322 -18.07 12.06 -13.09
CA SER A 322 -18.08 10.75 -13.79
C SER A 322 -18.83 9.60 -13.13
N PHE A 323 -19.66 9.83 -12.11
CA PHE A 323 -20.55 8.78 -11.61
C PHE A 323 -22.00 9.25 -11.64
N GLY A 324 -22.78 8.55 -12.46
CA GLY A 324 -24.17 8.83 -12.76
C GLY A 324 -25.09 8.67 -11.55
N ARG A 325 -26.28 9.25 -11.71
CA ARG A 325 -27.43 9.19 -10.81
C ARG A 325 -27.59 7.81 -10.17
N ILE A 326 -27.51 7.75 -8.85
CA ILE A 326 -28.12 6.66 -8.07
C ILE A 326 -29.44 7.20 -7.54
N SER A 327 -30.51 6.60 -8.05
CA SER A 327 -31.90 6.81 -7.68
C SER A 327 -32.15 6.43 -6.21
N THR A 328 -32.93 7.27 -5.56
CA THR A 328 -33.51 7.13 -4.22
C THR A 328 -34.18 5.76 -4.06
N LEU A 329 -33.68 4.92 -3.15
CA LEU A 329 -34.37 3.71 -2.69
C LEU A 329 -35.14 4.05 -1.41
N LYS A 330 -36.46 3.83 -1.48
CA LYS A 330 -37.46 4.03 -0.43
C LYS A 330 -37.07 3.27 0.85
N MET A 331 -37.16 3.97 1.99
CA MET A 331 -37.29 3.35 3.31
C MET A 331 -38.66 2.65 3.37
N LEU A 332 -38.67 1.37 3.72
CA LEU A 332 -39.82 0.73 4.34
C LEU A 332 -39.62 0.75 5.86
N SER A 333 -40.76 0.97 6.52
CA SER A 333 -41.05 1.27 7.93
C SER A 333 -40.17 0.62 8.99
#